data_AF-A0A945YEF3-F1
#
_entry.id   AF-A0A945YEF3-F1
#
_cell.length_a   1.000
_cell.length_b   1.000
_cell.length_c   1.000
_cell.angle_alpha   90.00
_cell.angle_beta   90.00
_cell.angle_gamma   90.00
#
_symmetry.space_group_name_H-M   'P 1'
#
loop_
_entity.id
_entity.type
_entity.pdbx_description
1 polymer ?
#
loop_
_entity_poly.entity_id
_entity_poly.type
_entity_poly.pdbx_seq_one_letter_code
_entity_poly.pdbx_strand_id
1 'polypeptide(L)'
;MFSSSTLPRMIGALLSASVLLLAGCETTKVEPKKSEAITEPFSVKRGTLSAELIANLGEPDEIAPLAEYSVEAMVWVYKRKIGAESRMVLAGTRDVRYFDPETNQTISIPEPIMSPEVTHTHEITKIIVVRDRVVSWSRSVSKDRDIDGLAR
;
A
#
# COMPACT_ATOMS: atom_id res chain seq x y z
N MET A 1 40.52 -43.92 57.25
CA MET A 1 40.15 -45.27 57.71
C MET A 1 38.76 -45.59 57.16
N PHE A 2 38.56 -46.84 56.71
CA PHE A 2 37.30 -47.60 56.46
C PHE A 2 35.96 -46.84 56.30
N SER A 3 35.24 -47.02 55.17
CA SER A 3 34.17 -48.04 54.94
C SER A 3 32.87 -47.69 55.71
N SER A 4 31.61 -47.81 55.25
CA SER A 4 30.90 -48.45 54.10
C SER A 4 29.44 -47.87 54.09
N SER A 5 28.51 -48.04 53.14
CA SER A 5 28.42 -48.65 51.79
C SER A 5 27.01 -48.35 51.19
N THR A 6 26.63 -49.05 50.10
CA THR A 6 25.23 -49.44 49.73
C THR A 6 24.15 -48.37 49.45
N LEU A 7 23.85 -48.20 48.16
CA LEU A 7 22.50 -47.83 47.66
C LEU A 7 21.47 -48.93 47.95
N PRO A 8 20.20 -48.53 48.08
CA PRO A 8 19.12 -49.04 47.21
C PRO A 8 18.40 -47.84 46.54
N ARG A 9 18.29 -47.72 45.21
CA ARG A 9 17.45 -48.51 44.30
C ARG A 9 15.98 -48.57 44.74
N MET A 10 15.12 -47.74 44.14
CA MET A 10 13.79 -48.09 43.60
C MET A 10 13.05 -46.88 42.97
N ILE A 11 12.79 -47.01 41.67
CA ILE A 11 11.54 -46.67 40.94
C ILE A 11 10.73 -45.44 41.41
N GLY A 12 10.74 -44.38 40.59
CA GLY A 12 9.69 -43.35 40.54
C GLY A 12 9.42 -42.97 39.08
N ALA A 13 8.28 -43.37 38.54
CA ALA A 13 7.93 -43.13 37.14
C ALA A 13 7.54 -41.66 36.92
N LEU A 14 8.40 -40.89 36.26
CA LEU A 14 8.12 -39.52 35.84
C LEU A 14 7.19 -39.51 34.62
N LEU A 15 5.88 -39.45 34.89
CA LEU A 15 4.88 -39.07 33.89
C LEU A 15 4.97 -37.56 33.64
N SER A 16 5.88 -37.17 32.75
CA SER A 16 6.02 -35.79 32.27
C SER A 16 4.85 -35.44 31.33
N ALA A 17 3.77 -34.91 31.90
CA ALA A 17 2.69 -34.31 31.13
C ALA A 17 3.14 -32.96 30.55
N SER A 18 3.78 -32.98 29.39
CA SER A 18 4.11 -31.77 28.63
C SER A 18 2.83 -31.12 28.10
N VAL A 19 2.29 -30.15 28.86
CA VAL A 19 1.25 -29.25 28.37
C VAL A 19 1.86 -28.39 27.27
N LEU A 20 1.51 -28.72 26.02
CA LEU A 20 1.76 -27.86 24.87
C LEU A 20 0.99 -26.56 25.05
N LEU A 21 1.68 -25.54 25.54
CA LEU A 21 1.23 -24.16 25.38
C LEU A 21 1.19 -23.86 23.88
N LEU A 22 0.00 -23.94 23.28
CA LEU A 22 -0.28 -23.22 22.04
C LEU A 22 -0.24 -21.73 22.36
N ALA A 23 0.98 -21.18 22.42
CA ALA A 23 1.21 -19.79 22.14
C ALA A 23 0.80 -19.57 20.68
N GLY A 24 -0.47 -19.25 20.49
CA GLY A 24 -0.95 -18.69 19.24
C GLY A 24 -0.20 -17.39 19.00
N CYS A 25 0.91 -17.46 18.26
CA CYS A 25 1.43 -16.32 17.52
C CYS A 25 0.40 -16.00 16.43
N GLU A 26 -0.71 -15.40 16.85
CA GLU A 26 -1.55 -14.60 16.00
C GLU A 26 -0.68 -13.44 15.55
N THR A 27 0.05 -13.67 14.46
CA THR A 27 0.68 -12.61 13.69
C THR A 27 -0.45 -11.85 13.01
N THR A 28 -1.10 -11.00 13.82
CA THR A 28 -1.89 -9.89 13.32
C THR A 28 -0.94 -9.13 12.43
N LYS A 29 -1.08 -9.35 11.12
CA LYS A 29 -0.56 -8.44 10.11
C LYS A 29 -1.22 -7.10 10.41
N VAL A 30 -0.52 -6.28 11.19
CA VAL A 30 -0.77 -4.86 11.23
C VAL A 30 -0.49 -4.41 9.80
N GLU A 31 -1.56 -4.30 9.01
CA GLU A 31 -1.46 -3.61 7.73
C GLU A 31 -0.83 -2.25 8.04
N PRO A 32 0.31 -1.91 7.41
CA PRO A 32 1.01 -0.69 7.75
C PRO A 32 0.03 0.45 7.57
N LYS A 33 -0.20 1.18 8.66
CA LYS A 33 -1.25 2.19 8.75
C LYS A 33 -0.95 3.24 7.67
N LYS A 34 -1.65 3.13 6.54
CA LYS A 34 -1.42 3.95 5.35
C LYS A 34 -1.28 5.40 5.78
N SER A 35 -0.17 6.03 5.42
CA SER A 35 0.14 7.36 5.91
C SER A 35 -0.97 8.33 5.58
N GLU A 36 -1.19 9.28 6.50
CA GLU A 36 -2.10 10.39 6.25
C GLU A 36 -1.63 11.11 4.98
N ALA A 37 -2.51 11.13 3.98
CA ALA A 37 -2.11 11.50 2.63
C ALA A 37 -1.51 12.90 2.62
N ILE A 38 -0.22 13.00 2.26
CA ILE A 38 0.48 14.28 2.21
C ILE A 38 -0.27 15.19 1.22
N THR A 39 -0.72 16.35 1.71
CA THR A 39 -1.34 17.41 0.91
C THR A 39 -0.35 18.55 0.64
N GLU A 40 0.32 19.01 1.69
CA GLU A 40 1.18 20.18 1.65
C GLU A 40 2.56 19.92 1.02
N PRO A 41 3.19 20.93 0.38
CA PRO A 41 4.56 20.83 -0.08
C PRO A 41 5.54 20.64 1.09
N PHE A 42 6.41 19.63 1.01
CA PHE A 42 7.43 19.37 2.03
C PHE A 42 8.85 19.48 1.45
N SER A 43 9.82 19.75 2.32
CA SER A 43 11.24 19.86 1.96
C SER A 43 12.06 18.72 2.53
N VAL A 44 12.86 18.08 1.67
CA VAL A 44 13.82 17.04 2.05
C VAL A 44 15.21 17.69 2.19
N LYS A 45 15.98 17.30 3.21
CA LYS A 45 17.36 17.75 3.42
C LYS A 45 18.30 16.54 3.46
N ARG A 46 19.51 16.70 2.93
CA ARG A 46 20.56 15.66 3.03
C ARG A 46 21.00 15.53 4.49
N GLY A 47 21.20 14.30 4.95
CA GLY A 47 21.67 13.96 6.30
C GLY A 47 20.58 13.82 7.36
N THR A 48 19.35 14.28 7.09
CA THR A 48 18.14 14.05 7.91
C THR A 48 17.97 12.56 8.21
N LEU A 49 17.54 12.25 9.43
CA LEU A 49 17.32 10.86 9.88
C LEU A 49 16.03 10.28 9.26
N SER A 50 16.04 8.99 8.98
CA SER A 50 14.88 8.20 8.53
C SER A 50 13.68 8.38 9.48
N ALA A 51 13.92 8.26 10.79
CA ALA A 51 12.92 8.49 11.83
C ALA A 51 12.40 9.94 11.89
N GLU A 52 13.22 10.94 11.54
CA GLU A 52 12.80 12.34 11.49
C GLU A 52 11.91 12.60 10.25
N LEU A 53 12.16 11.94 9.12
CA LEU A 53 11.22 11.96 8.00
C LEU A 53 9.88 11.33 8.37
N ILE A 54 9.88 10.14 8.99
CA ILE A 54 8.63 9.47 9.41
C ILE A 54 7.85 10.35 10.40
N ALA A 55 8.52 10.96 11.38
CA ALA A 55 7.88 11.82 12.37
C ALA A 55 7.20 13.08 11.76
N ASN A 56 7.70 13.57 10.61
CA ASN A 56 7.20 14.79 9.96
C ASN A 56 6.26 14.53 8.77
N LEU A 57 6.41 13.38 8.08
CA LEU A 57 5.72 13.05 6.82
C LEU A 57 4.84 11.79 6.91
N GLY A 58 4.91 11.06 8.03
CA GLY A 58 4.39 9.71 8.14
C GLY A 58 5.24 8.67 7.42
N GLU A 59 4.76 7.42 7.45
CA GLU A 59 5.37 6.32 6.71
C GLU A 59 5.34 6.57 5.19
N PRO A 60 6.38 6.18 4.43
CA PRO A 60 6.34 6.22 2.97
C PRO A 60 5.30 5.23 2.41
N ASP A 61 4.72 5.57 1.25
CA ASP A 61 3.77 4.71 0.52
C ASP A 61 4.41 3.38 0.09
N GLU A 62 5.69 3.42 -0.29
CA GLU A 62 6.45 2.25 -0.73
C GLU A 62 7.90 2.35 -0.21
N ILE A 63 8.44 1.21 0.23
CA ILE A 63 9.85 1.03 0.59
C ILE A 63 10.41 -0.11 -0.26
N ALA A 64 11.48 0.13 -0.99
CA ALA A 64 12.19 -0.86 -1.78
C ALA A 64 13.71 -0.77 -1.55
N PRO A 65 14.48 -1.87 -1.64
CA PRO A 65 15.94 -1.77 -1.67
C PRO A 65 16.40 -1.08 -2.96
N LEU A 66 17.47 -0.28 -2.89
CA LEU A 66 18.01 0.43 -4.06
C LEU A 66 18.59 -0.53 -5.12
N ALA A 67 19.09 -1.68 -4.68
CA ALA A 67 19.53 -2.80 -5.49
C ALA A 67 19.29 -4.10 -4.70
N GLU A 68 19.10 -5.22 -5.39
CA GLU A 68 18.74 -6.52 -4.79
C GLU A 68 19.67 -6.99 -3.66
N TYR A 69 20.96 -6.63 -3.73
CA TYR A 69 22.00 -6.98 -2.74
C TYR A 69 22.29 -5.87 -1.72
N SER A 70 21.58 -4.74 -1.80
CA SER A 70 21.81 -3.55 -0.97
C SER A 70 20.87 -3.51 0.23
N VAL A 71 21.31 -4.14 1.33
CA VAL A 71 20.59 -4.10 2.62
C VAL A 71 20.63 -2.70 3.27
N GLU A 72 21.67 -1.90 2.98
CA GLU A 72 21.90 -0.62 3.66
C GLU A 72 21.30 0.61 2.96
N ALA A 73 20.97 0.52 1.67
CA ALA A 73 20.39 1.60 0.88
C ALA A 73 18.98 1.26 0.38
N MET A 74 18.02 2.07 0.80
CA MET A 74 16.59 1.95 0.52
C MET A 74 16.10 3.15 -0.29
N VAL A 75 15.13 2.91 -1.18
CA VAL A 75 14.33 3.93 -1.84
C VAL A 75 12.98 3.99 -1.15
N TRP A 76 12.64 5.15 -0.61
CA TRP A 76 11.36 5.46 -0.02
C TRP A 76 10.56 6.32 -1.01
N VAL A 77 9.28 5.99 -1.21
CA VAL A 77 8.39 6.70 -2.12
C VAL A 77 7.30 7.38 -1.31
N TYR A 78 7.14 8.69 -1.51
CA TYR A 78 6.05 9.48 -0.96
C TYR A 78 5.20 10.03 -2.11
N LYS A 79 3.88 9.86 -2.04
CA LYS A 79 2.89 10.29 -3.04
C LYS A 79 2.02 11.41 -2.45
N ARG A 80 2.12 12.60 -3.05
CA ARG A 80 1.33 13.78 -2.68
C ARG A 80 0.30 14.08 -3.76
N LYS A 81 -0.99 14.11 -3.42
CA LYS A 81 -2.06 14.49 -4.37
C LYS A 81 -2.03 16.01 -4.56
N ILE A 82 -1.62 16.47 -5.75
CA ILE A 82 -1.50 17.91 -6.06
C ILE A 82 -2.66 18.46 -6.89
N GLY A 83 -3.55 17.60 -7.39
CA GLY A 83 -4.76 18.03 -8.08
C GLY A 83 -5.64 16.89 -8.57
N ALA A 84 -6.85 17.23 -8.99
CA ALA A 84 -7.74 16.37 -9.74
C ALA A 84 -8.44 17.22 -10.81
N GLU A 85 -8.55 16.69 -12.02
CA GLU A 85 -9.25 17.30 -13.15
C GLU A 85 -10.34 16.32 -13.60
N SER A 86 -11.54 16.82 -13.89
CA SER A 86 -12.66 15.99 -14.38
C SER A 86 -13.10 16.47 -15.75
N ARG A 87 -13.32 15.53 -16.67
CA ARG A 87 -13.86 15.80 -18.01
C ARG A 87 -14.88 14.75 -18.41
N MET A 88 -15.90 15.15 -19.15
CA MET A 88 -16.88 14.21 -19.71
C MET A 88 -16.25 13.48 -20.91
N VAL A 89 -16.31 12.16 -20.92
CA VAL A 89 -15.88 11.30 -22.01
C VAL A 89 -17.03 10.40 -22.49
N LEU A 90 -17.00 10.00 -23.75
CA LEU A 90 -17.92 9.00 -24.28
C LEU A 90 -17.56 7.63 -23.68
N ALA A 91 -18.44 7.08 -22.84
CA ALA A 91 -18.26 5.79 -22.19
C ALA A 91 -18.95 4.64 -22.93
N GLY A 92 -19.93 4.94 -23.78
CA GLY A 92 -20.63 3.95 -24.59
C GLY A 92 -21.77 4.56 -25.40
N THR A 93 -22.63 3.70 -25.94
CA THR A 93 -23.90 4.09 -26.57
C THR A 93 -25.03 3.23 -26.02
N ARG A 94 -26.25 3.75 -26.04
CA ARG A 94 -27.47 3.06 -25.66
C ARG A 94 -28.49 3.20 -26.79
N ASP A 95 -28.97 2.08 -27.31
CA ASP A 95 -30.10 2.10 -28.23
C ASP A 95 -31.38 2.45 -27.46
N VAL A 96 -31.97 3.60 -27.80
CA VAL A 96 -33.30 4.00 -27.31
C VAL A 96 -34.31 3.81 -28.43
N ARG A 97 -35.42 3.15 -28.09
CA ARG A 97 -36.50 2.85 -29.04
C ARG A 97 -37.53 3.97 -29.01
N TYR A 98 -37.74 4.58 -30.17
CA TYR A 98 -38.77 5.59 -30.39
C TYR A 98 -39.83 5.04 -31.31
N PHE A 99 -41.10 5.30 -30.99
CA PHE A 99 -42.20 5.04 -31.89
C PHE A 99 -42.40 6.27 -32.79
N ASP A 100 -42.29 6.07 -34.09
CA ASP A 100 -42.56 7.06 -35.12
C ASP A 100 -44.04 7.00 -35.53
N PRO A 101 -44.86 8.03 -35.24
CA PRO A 101 -46.28 8.05 -35.58
C PRO A 101 -46.56 8.31 -37.07
N GLU A 102 -45.59 8.82 -37.85
CA GLU A 102 -45.77 9.06 -39.28
C GLU A 102 -45.60 7.77 -40.09
N THR A 103 -44.62 6.94 -39.73
CA THR A 103 -44.38 5.63 -40.37
C THR A 103 -45.02 4.44 -39.64
N ASN A 104 -45.57 4.66 -38.44
CA ASN A 104 -46.18 3.65 -37.57
C ASN A 104 -45.20 2.50 -37.21
N GLN A 105 -43.92 2.83 -37.02
CA GLN A 105 -42.83 1.87 -36.75
C GLN A 105 -42.04 2.25 -35.50
N THR A 106 -41.38 1.26 -34.89
CA THR A 106 -40.41 1.51 -33.81
C THR A 106 -39.00 1.55 -34.40
N ILE A 107 -38.36 2.71 -34.32
CA ILE A 107 -36.96 2.92 -34.71
C ILE A 107 -36.05 2.87 -33.47
N SER A 108 -34.84 2.34 -33.62
CA SER A 108 -33.80 2.41 -32.58
C SER A 108 -32.82 3.52 -32.93
N ILE A 109 -32.62 4.46 -32.02
CA ILE A 109 -31.67 5.56 -32.16
C ILE A 109 -30.56 5.36 -31.11
N PRO A 110 -29.28 5.30 -31.50
CA PRO A 110 -28.17 5.18 -30.57
C PRO A 110 -27.90 6.54 -29.89
N GLU A 111 -28.12 6.62 -28.59
CA GLU A 111 -27.73 7.77 -27.77
C GLU A 111 -26.33 7.59 -27.17
N PRO A 112 -25.48 8.63 -27.11
CA PRO A 112 -24.19 8.56 -26.43
C PRO A 112 -24.35 8.54 -24.91
N ILE A 113 -23.67 7.60 -24.23
CA ILE A 113 -23.52 7.61 -22.77
C ILE A 113 -22.25 8.37 -22.44
N MET A 114 -22.39 9.47 -21.70
CA MET A 114 -21.27 10.27 -21.23
C MET A 114 -20.97 9.96 -19.75
N SER A 115 -19.72 9.66 -19.42
CA SER A 115 -19.25 9.47 -18.04
C SER A 115 -18.15 10.48 -17.67
N PRO A 116 -17.98 10.81 -16.38
CA PRO A 116 -16.83 11.58 -15.93
C PRO A 116 -15.55 10.71 -15.92
N GLU A 117 -14.51 11.17 -16.62
CA GLU A 117 -13.14 10.71 -16.41
C GLU A 117 -12.44 11.68 -15.44
N VAL A 118 -11.92 11.15 -14.33
CA VAL A 118 -11.16 11.91 -13.34
C VAL A 118 -9.67 11.61 -13.50
N THR A 119 -8.91 12.61 -13.88
CA THR A 119 -7.44 12.56 -13.90
C THR A 119 -6.88 13.07 -12.57
N HIS A 120 -6.34 12.16 -11.78
CA HIS A 120 -5.60 12.45 -10.56
C HIS A 120 -4.16 12.84 -10.90
N THR A 121 -3.68 13.95 -10.34
CA THR A 121 -2.27 14.35 -10.48
C THR A 121 -1.54 14.17 -9.16
N HIS A 122 -0.50 13.35 -9.17
CA HIS A 122 0.32 13.01 -8.00
C HIS A 122 1.75 13.52 -8.19
N GLU A 123 2.29 14.22 -7.20
CA GLU A 123 3.74 14.42 -7.07
C GLU A 123 4.33 13.20 -6.35
N ILE A 124 5.26 12.52 -7.00
CA ILE A 124 6.00 11.39 -6.45
C ILE A 124 7.39 11.89 -6.07
N THR A 125 7.69 11.87 -4.76
CA THR A 125 9.03 12.12 -4.23
C THR A 125 9.69 10.80 -3.88
N LYS A 126 10.79 10.46 -4.57
CA LYS A 126 11.62 9.30 -4.26
C LYS A 126 12.84 9.76 -3.46
N ILE A 127 13.02 9.22 -2.27
CA ILE A 127 14.11 9.55 -1.34
C ILE A 127 15.02 8.33 -1.21
N ILE A 128 16.33 8.50 -1.40
CA ILE A 128 17.33 7.47 -1.15
C ILE A 128 17.85 7.65 0.27
N VAL A 129 17.58 6.66 1.11
CA VAL A 129 18.03 6.56 2.50
C VAL A 129 19.14 5.53 2.57
N VAL A 130 20.28 5.87 3.16
CA VAL A 130 21.41 4.95 3.38
C VAL A 130 21.78 5.00 4.86
N ARG A 131 21.80 3.85 5.55
CA ARG A 131 22.10 3.75 6.99
C ARG A 131 21.34 4.81 7.81
N ASP A 132 20.01 4.80 7.69
CA ASP A 132 19.09 5.73 8.35
C ASP A 132 19.26 7.23 8.03
N ARG A 133 19.96 7.59 6.95
CA ARG A 133 20.13 8.99 6.54
C ARG A 133 19.78 9.25 5.09
N VAL A 134 19.14 10.38 4.85
CA VAL A 134 18.86 10.87 3.49
C VAL A 134 20.16 11.21 2.76
N VAL A 135 20.40 10.57 1.62
CA VAL A 135 21.55 10.85 0.74
C VAL A 135 21.14 11.71 -0.45
N SER A 136 20.01 11.41 -1.08
CA SER A 136 19.48 12.15 -2.24
C SER A 136 17.99 11.96 -2.38
N TRP A 137 17.35 12.80 -3.19
CA TRP A 137 15.94 12.66 -3.54
C TRP A 137 15.69 13.19 -4.95
N SER A 138 14.59 12.74 -5.56
CA SER A 138 14.09 13.23 -6.84
C SER A 138 12.57 13.42 -6.75
N ARG A 139 12.03 14.38 -7.51
CA ARG A 139 10.59 14.59 -7.64
C ARG A 139 10.17 14.40 -9.10
N SER A 140 9.00 13.82 -9.28
CA SER A 140 8.37 13.59 -10.59
C SER A 140 6.85 13.75 -10.45
N VAL A 141 6.15 14.09 -11.53
CA VAL A 141 4.69 14.17 -11.53
C VAL A 141 4.14 12.97 -12.31
N SER A 142 3.23 12.22 -11.69
CA SER A 142 2.41 11.20 -12.34
C SER A 142 0.99 11.71 -12.54
N LYS A 143 0.31 11.16 -13.56
CA LYS A 143 -1.12 11.39 -13.80
C LYS A 143 -1.81 10.05 -14.00
N ASP A 144 -2.74 9.75 -13.13
CA ASP A 144 -3.51 8.50 -13.12
C ASP A 144 -4.96 8.83 -13.49
N ARG A 145 -5.55 8.07 -14.42
CA ARG A 145 -6.93 8.32 -14.90
C ARG A 145 -7.85 7.21 -14.43
N ASP A 146 -9.05 7.61 -14.05
CA ASP A 146 -10.14 6.73 -13.69
C ASP A 146 -11.42 7.17 -14.43
N ILE A 147 -12.23 6.22 -14.91
CA ILE A 147 -13.49 6.48 -15.59
C ILE A 147 -14.59 5.86 -14.75
N ASP A 148 -15.41 6.71 -14.12
CA ASP A 148 -16.45 6.24 -13.22
C ASP A 148 -17.52 5.46 -14.01
N GLY A 149 -17.95 4.32 -13.46
CA GLY A 149 -18.91 3.40 -14.08
C GLY A 149 -18.35 2.37 -15.07
N LEU A 150 -17.04 2.33 -15.34
CA LEU A 150 -16.41 1.24 -16.12
C LEU A 150 -15.35 0.50 -15.28
N ALA A 151 -15.82 -0.33 -14.35
CA ALA A 151 -14.96 -1.27 -13.64
C ALA A 151 -14.27 -2.24 -14.63
N ARG A 152 -13.00 -2.55 -14.37
CA ARG A 152 -12.21 -3.54 -15.13
C ARG A 152 -12.64 -4.97 -14.83
#